data_AF-A0A507DP44-F1
#
_entry.id   AF-A0A507DP44-F1
#
_cell.length_a   1.000
_cell.length_b   1.000
_cell.length_c   1.000
_cell.angle_alpha   90.00
_cell.angle_beta   90.00
_cell.angle_gamma   90.00
#
_symmetry.space_group_name_H-M   'P 1'
#
loop_
_entity.id
_entity.type
_entity.pdbx_description
1 polymer ?
#
loop_
_entity_poly.entity_id
_entity_poly.type
_entity_poly.pdbx_seq_one_letter_code
_entity_poly.pdbx_strand_id
1 'polypeptide(L)'
;MSVTGAATPQLAIPGLYPQRGKPRALGAFESFTMSALAPAVAVVFTNPFDTAKVRLQLQGERMRNAKAGAPGPGGAAAADAVYKNSFDCLHKIYVNEGVKGLQKGLTPAIFREGSKNLFRIGMFDPILTMMHDPSQGKPPAWKRMVAGSLCGVMGAVSCNPFELVKTRLQSSSKSKIAVGHQHNYTGTWNALTTIYKQDGLRGLYRGAVLSMGRSVFGSGSNLAAYSMMKDHLITERKWKDNAWLDMVCGMASGVVSCICMNPIDVTRTRYYNQPYENGKGVLYSNGFDAIKKIAKNEGPTAFYKGFITHFFRIGPHFCLTFVFLGILRRGCTDFYGYLDMRDSFSSFDKDGNGVLDEVELRDALHKVVESRGEGGYEAMIDLYANRILRQADEDHDHAISSKEYPAMIKEVTAIVGERRTKR
;
A
#
# COMPACT_ATOMS: atom_id res chain seq x y z
N MET A 1 -4.78 6.18 13.35
CA MET A 1 -5.15 7.30 12.47
C MET A 1 -6.36 6.87 11.66
N SER A 2 -7.54 7.22 12.17
CA SER A 2 -8.80 7.19 11.45
C SER A 2 -8.87 8.51 10.69
N VAL A 3 -8.37 8.56 9.45
CA VAL A 3 -8.61 9.71 8.57
C VAL A 3 -9.95 9.46 7.89
N THR A 4 -11.00 9.56 8.68
CA THR A 4 -12.36 9.72 8.17
C THR A 4 -12.45 11.14 7.62
N GLY A 5 -12.11 11.30 6.34
CA GLY A 5 -12.55 12.46 5.58
C GLY A 5 -14.07 12.42 5.57
N ALA A 6 -14.68 13.20 6.45
CA ALA A 6 -16.12 13.35 6.53
C ALA A 6 -16.60 13.95 5.21
N ALA A 7 -17.15 13.11 4.34
CA ALA A 7 -18.18 13.57 3.43
C ALA A 7 -19.35 14.00 4.33
N THR A 8 -19.76 15.25 4.20
CA THR A 8 -20.96 15.81 4.84
C THR A 8 -22.11 14.80 4.68
N PRO A 9 -22.85 14.46 5.74
CA PRO A 9 -23.92 13.48 5.63
C PRO A 9 -25.01 14.04 4.71
N GLN A 10 -25.08 13.55 3.47
CA GLN A 10 -26.22 13.80 2.60
C GLN A 10 -27.49 13.31 3.31
N LEU A 11 -28.53 14.12 3.26
CA LEU A 11 -29.79 13.91 3.96
C LEU A 11 -30.46 12.65 3.40
N ALA A 12 -30.39 11.54 4.12
CA ALA A 12 -30.97 10.27 3.68
C ALA A 12 -32.49 10.31 3.90
N ILE A 13 -33.24 10.31 2.81
CA ILE A 13 -34.69 10.16 2.78
C ILE A 13 -34.99 8.63 2.82
N PRO A 14 -35.73 8.12 3.82
CA PRO A 14 -35.99 6.68 3.93
C PRO A 14 -36.79 6.18 2.72
N GLY A 15 -36.22 5.27 1.93
CA GLY A 15 -36.83 4.72 0.72
C GLY A 15 -36.02 4.98 -0.55
N LEU A 16 -35.61 6.24 -0.81
CA LEU A 16 -34.83 6.60 -2.03
C LEU A 16 -33.34 6.23 -1.98
N TYR A 17 -32.81 5.97 -0.78
CA TYR A 17 -31.47 5.46 -0.57
C TYR A 17 -31.56 4.12 0.17
N PRO A 18 -31.01 3.02 -0.37
CA PRO A 18 -30.85 1.82 0.41
C PRO A 18 -29.66 2.09 1.34
N GLN A 19 -29.96 2.22 2.62
CA GLN A 19 -29.03 2.34 3.76
C GLN A 19 -28.76 3.76 4.28
N ARG A 20 -29.33 4.00 5.47
CA ARG A 20 -29.02 5.07 6.42
C ARG A 20 -27.53 5.47 6.44
N GLY A 21 -27.22 6.68 5.97
CA GLY A 21 -26.33 7.66 6.61
C GLY A 21 -24.94 7.23 7.12
N LYS A 22 -24.42 6.07 6.71
CA LYS A 22 -23.05 5.62 6.94
C LYS A 22 -22.51 5.22 5.57
N PRO A 23 -21.40 5.80 5.08
CA PRO A 23 -20.76 5.26 3.89
C PRO A 23 -20.59 3.76 4.11
N ARG A 24 -21.08 2.93 3.18
CA ARG A 24 -20.96 1.47 3.26
C ARG A 24 -19.53 1.16 3.65
N ALA A 25 -19.34 0.56 4.83
CA ALA A 25 -18.00 0.22 5.29
C ALA A 25 -17.44 -0.77 4.27
N LEU A 26 -16.43 -0.36 3.51
CA LEU A 26 -15.78 -1.20 2.50
C LEU A 26 -15.55 -2.57 3.10
N GLY A 27 -16.04 -3.61 2.42
CA GLY A 27 -15.91 -4.98 2.89
C GLY A 27 -14.45 -5.32 3.16
N ALA A 28 -14.19 -6.30 4.03
CA ALA A 28 -12.83 -6.73 4.34
C ALA A 28 -12.04 -7.05 3.06
N PHE A 29 -12.68 -7.70 2.08
CA PHE A 29 -12.10 -8.02 0.77
C PHE A 29 -11.81 -6.80 -0.12
N GLU A 30 -12.65 -5.78 -0.09
CA GLU A 30 -12.48 -4.55 -0.89
C GLU A 30 -11.35 -3.68 -0.32
N SER A 31 -11.42 -3.42 0.99
CA SER A 31 -10.34 -2.74 1.71
C SER A 31 -8.99 -3.43 1.51
N PHE A 32 -9.03 -4.77 1.44
CA PHE A 32 -7.89 -5.62 1.20
C PHE A 32 -7.33 -5.49 -0.22
N THR A 33 -8.17 -5.64 -1.26
CA THR A 33 -7.73 -5.56 -2.67
C THR A 33 -7.17 -4.18 -2.98
N MET A 34 -7.80 -3.12 -2.49
CA MET A 34 -7.32 -1.75 -2.66
C MET A 34 -5.98 -1.51 -1.97
N SER A 35 -5.79 -2.12 -0.79
CA SER A 35 -4.53 -2.02 -0.05
C SER A 35 -3.40 -2.87 -0.64
N ALA A 36 -3.71 -3.87 -1.49
CA ALA A 36 -2.73 -4.59 -2.28
C ALA A 36 -2.39 -3.86 -3.59
N LEU A 37 -3.40 -3.27 -4.26
CA LEU A 37 -3.26 -2.58 -5.54
C LEU A 37 -2.55 -1.23 -5.44
N ALA A 38 -2.87 -0.40 -4.43
CA ALA A 38 -2.26 0.92 -4.30
C ALA A 38 -0.72 0.88 -4.17
N PRO A 39 -0.12 0.03 -3.32
CA PRO A 39 1.33 -0.12 -3.26
C PRO A 39 1.93 -0.72 -4.54
N ALA A 40 1.21 -1.62 -5.22
CA ALA A 40 1.66 -2.20 -6.48
C ALA A 40 1.81 -1.15 -7.58
N VAL A 41 0.86 -0.22 -7.69
CA VAL A 41 0.94 0.92 -8.62
C VAL A 41 2.06 1.88 -8.20
N ALA A 42 2.19 2.17 -6.89
CA ALA A 42 3.27 3.02 -6.39
C ALA A 42 4.67 2.45 -6.72
N VAL A 43 4.83 1.12 -6.71
CA VAL A 43 6.09 0.45 -7.06
C VAL A 43 6.53 0.77 -8.49
N VAL A 44 5.62 0.94 -9.45
CA VAL A 44 5.99 1.27 -10.84
C VAL A 44 6.85 2.55 -10.90
N PHE A 45 6.51 3.54 -10.07
CA PHE A 45 7.24 4.81 -10.01
C PHE A 45 8.50 4.73 -9.15
N THR A 46 8.50 3.89 -8.11
CA THR A 46 9.62 3.81 -7.15
C THR A 46 10.65 2.74 -7.49
N ASN A 47 10.35 1.84 -8.43
CA ASN A 47 11.24 0.74 -8.82
C ASN A 47 12.62 1.20 -9.35
N PRO A 48 12.76 2.33 -10.08
CA PRO A 48 14.08 2.85 -10.44
C PRO A 48 15.00 3.09 -9.23
N PHE A 49 14.45 3.62 -8.13
CA PHE A 49 15.19 3.84 -6.89
C PHE A 49 15.52 2.53 -6.16
N ASP A 50 14.63 1.53 -6.22
CA ASP A 50 14.90 0.19 -5.71
C ASP A 50 16.09 -0.45 -6.45
N THR A 51 16.11 -0.39 -7.78
CA THR A 51 17.22 -0.92 -8.59
C THR A 51 18.54 -0.24 -8.26
N ALA A 52 18.55 1.09 -8.13
CA ALA A 52 19.75 1.83 -7.74
C ALA A 52 20.23 1.46 -6.33
N LYS A 53 19.32 1.28 -5.37
CA LYS A 53 19.64 0.85 -3.99
C LYS A 53 20.33 -0.52 -4.01
N VAL A 54 19.74 -1.51 -4.67
CA VAL A 54 20.29 -2.88 -4.72
C VAL A 54 21.70 -2.86 -5.30
N ARG A 55 21.93 -2.12 -6.39
CA ARG A 55 23.25 -2.03 -7.02
C ARG A 55 24.30 -1.35 -6.13
N LEU A 56 23.94 -0.27 -5.43
CA LEU A 56 24.84 0.40 -4.49
C LEU A 56 25.20 -0.49 -3.29
N GLN A 57 24.24 -1.28 -2.79
CA GLN A 57 24.47 -2.19 -1.66
C GLN A 57 25.40 -3.36 -2.05
N LEU A 58 25.34 -3.81 -3.31
CA LEU A 58 26.18 -4.88 -3.87
C LEU A 58 27.54 -4.42 -4.38
N GLN A 59 27.73 -3.13 -4.63
CA GLN A 59 29.03 -2.58 -5.08
C GLN A 59 30.17 -2.89 -4.11
N GLY A 60 29.89 -3.02 -2.80
CA GLY A 60 30.90 -3.45 -1.81
C GLY A 60 31.50 -4.82 -2.13
N GLU A 61 30.70 -5.78 -2.59
CA GLU A 61 31.17 -7.11 -2.97
C GLU A 61 32.08 -7.06 -4.20
N ARG A 62 31.78 -6.20 -5.17
CA ARG A 62 32.62 -6.00 -6.35
C ARG A 62 33.97 -5.39 -5.99
N MET A 63 34.00 -4.36 -5.15
CA MET A 63 35.24 -3.76 -4.67
C MET A 63 36.10 -4.78 -3.89
N ARG A 64 35.47 -5.69 -3.13
CA ARG A 64 36.17 -6.81 -2.51
C ARG A 64 36.76 -7.77 -3.54
N ASN A 65 35.98 -8.22 -4.51
CA ASN A 65 36.45 -9.16 -5.53
C ASN A 65 37.61 -8.55 -6.34
N ALA A 66 37.55 -7.25 -6.66
CA ALA A 66 38.64 -6.53 -7.30
C ALA A 66 39.91 -6.46 -6.43
N LYS A 67 39.78 -6.20 -5.11
CA LYS A 67 40.92 -6.22 -4.17
C LYS A 67 41.50 -7.62 -3.95
N ALA A 68 40.69 -8.67 -4.09
CA ALA A 68 41.11 -10.06 -3.99
C ALA A 68 41.73 -10.62 -5.28
N GLY A 69 41.95 -9.78 -6.31
CA GLY A 69 42.51 -10.20 -7.60
C GLY A 69 41.57 -11.05 -8.46
N ALA A 70 40.30 -11.19 -8.06
CA ALA A 70 39.32 -11.94 -8.85
C ALA A 70 38.85 -11.08 -10.04
N PRO A 71 38.83 -11.63 -11.28
CA PRO A 71 38.35 -10.89 -12.44
C PRO A 71 36.90 -10.46 -12.22
N GLY A 72 36.66 -9.14 -12.29
CA GLY A 72 35.32 -8.59 -12.23
C GLY A 72 34.48 -9.06 -13.45
N PRO A 73 33.14 -9.09 -13.34
CA PRO A 73 32.29 -9.38 -14.49
C PRO A 73 32.59 -8.39 -15.62
N GLY A 74 33.15 -8.90 -16.73
CA GLY A 74 33.59 -8.10 -17.89
C GLY A 74 35.09 -7.78 -17.98
N GLY A 75 35.96 -8.47 -17.23
CA GLY A 75 37.43 -8.38 -17.42
C GLY A 75 38.10 -7.10 -16.90
N ALA A 76 37.39 -6.27 -16.14
CA ALA A 76 37.95 -5.03 -15.58
C ALA A 76 38.52 -5.25 -14.18
N ALA A 77 39.84 -5.09 -14.03
CA ALA A 77 40.61 -5.21 -12.78
C ALA A 77 40.56 -3.97 -11.87
N ALA A 78 39.67 -2.99 -12.13
CA ALA A 78 39.70 -1.73 -11.41
C ALA A 78 39.00 -1.81 -10.04
N ALA A 79 39.76 -1.49 -8.99
CA ALA A 79 39.34 -1.43 -7.58
C ALA A 79 38.40 -0.24 -7.24
N ASP A 80 38.00 0.54 -8.25
CA ASP A 80 37.26 1.78 -8.05
C ASP A 80 35.75 1.58 -7.88
N ALA A 81 35.18 2.48 -7.08
CA ALA A 81 33.75 2.60 -6.87
C ALA A 81 33.03 2.92 -8.19
N VAL A 82 32.32 1.94 -8.76
CA VAL A 82 31.54 2.08 -10.01
C VAL A 82 30.52 3.22 -9.92
N TYR A 83 29.85 3.35 -8.76
CA TYR A 83 28.90 4.43 -8.50
C TYR A 83 29.44 5.32 -7.37
N LYS A 84 29.48 6.63 -7.64
CA LYS A 84 29.92 7.64 -6.65
C LYS A 84 28.77 8.05 -5.74
N ASN A 85 27.57 8.22 -6.31
CA ASN A 85 26.37 8.71 -5.65
C ASN A 85 25.11 7.98 -6.14
N SER A 86 24.00 8.14 -5.41
CA SER A 86 22.69 7.59 -5.79
C SER A 86 22.21 8.06 -7.17
N PHE A 87 22.39 9.34 -7.48
CA PHE A 87 22.03 9.92 -8.78
C PHE A 87 22.98 9.48 -9.90
N ASP A 88 24.26 9.33 -9.61
CA ASP A 88 25.25 8.78 -10.55
C ASP A 88 24.92 7.31 -10.89
N CYS A 89 24.44 6.54 -9.91
CA CYS A 89 23.93 5.19 -10.14
C CYS A 89 22.73 5.18 -11.11
N LEU A 90 21.71 6.00 -10.84
CA LEU A 90 20.54 6.11 -11.72
C LEU A 90 20.92 6.53 -13.15
N HIS A 91 21.78 7.55 -13.28
CA HIS A 91 22.26 8.04 -14.57
C HIS A 91 23.03 6.96 -15.35
N LYS A 92 23.97 6.26 -14.69
CA LYS A 92 24.74 5.18 -15.33
C LYS A 92 23.87 4.00 -15.73
N ILE A 93 22.85 3.65 -14.96
CA ILE A 93 21.89 2.61 -15.34
C ILE A 93 21.12 3.06 -16.58
N TYR A 94 20.63 4.30 -16.58
CA TYR A 94 19.87 4.85 -17.71
C TYR A 94 20.70 4.88 -19.00
N VAL A 95 21.95 5.34 -18.95
CA VAL A 95 22.81 5.42 -20.14
C VAL A 95 23.20 4.03 -20.66
N ASN A 96 23.50 3.07 -19.79
CA ASN A 96 24.02 1.76 -20.21
C ASN A 96 22.94 0.70 -20.47
N GLU A 97 21.76 0.81 -19.86
CA GLU A 97 20.71 -0.21 -19.92
C GLU A 97 19.32 0.36 -20.29
N GLY A 98 19.21 1.68 -20.41
CA GLY A 98 17.95 2.36 -20.71
C GLY A 98 16.90 2.25 -19.62
N VAL A 99 15.67 2.63 -19.99
CA VAL A 99 14.48 2.58 -19.12
C VAL A 99 14.16 1.15 -18.67
N LYS A 100 14.41 0.15 -19.54
CA LYS A 100 14.23 -1.28 -19.21
C LYS A 100 15.18 -1.73 -18.10
N GLY A 101 16.40 -1.17 -18.04
CA GLY A 101 17.36 -1.42 -16.96
C GLY A 101 16.90 -0.89 -15.60
N LEU A 102 16.36 0.34 -15.57
CA LEU A 102 15.81 0.95 -14.36
C LEU A 102 14.61 0.17 -13.81
N GLN A 103 13.77 -0.36 -14.70
CA GLN A 103 12.57 -1.13 -14.35
C GLN A 103 12.80 -2.64 -14.14
N LYS A 104 14.06 -3.09 -14.06
CA LYS A 104 14.35 -4.50 -13.77
C LYS A 104 13.73 -4.95 -12.43
N GLY A 105 13.17 -6.15 -12.43
CA GLY A 105 12.52 -6.71 -11.24
C GLY A 105 11.18 -6.08 -10.87
N LEU A 106 10.51 -5.34 -11.78
CA LEU A 106 9.20 -4.76 -11.52
C LEU A 106 8.13 -5.80 -11.19
N THR A 107 8.01 -6.85 -12.01
CA THR A 107 7.03 -7.94 -11.81
C THR A 107 7.11 -8.58 -10.41
N PRO A 108 8.27 -9.05 -9.92
CA PRO A 108 8.36 -9.61 -8.58
C PRO A 108 8.21 -8.53 -7.50
N ALA A 109 8.49 -7.25 -7.80
CA ALA A 109 8.24 -6.17 -6.86
C ALA A 109 6.75 -5.91 -6.63
N ILE A 110 5.92 -6.04 -7.67
CA ILE A 110 4.46 -5.97 -7.59
C ILE A 110 3.92 -7.14 -6.76
N PHE A 111 4.30 -8.38 -7.09
CA PHE A 111 3.87 -9.57 -6.34
C PHE A 111 4.28 -9.49 -4.87
N ARG A 112 5.51 -9.03 -4.59
CA ARG A 112 5.98 -8.80 -3.22
C ARG A 112 5.09 -7.84 -2.45
N GLU A 113 4.75 -6.68 -3.01
CA GLU A 113 3.90 -5.72 -2.31
C GLU A 113 2.47 -6.24 -2.10
N GLY A 114 1.91 -6.94 -3.09
CA GLY A 114 0.62 -7.60 -2.95
C GLY A 114 0.63 -8.62 -1.79
N SER A 115 1.57 -9.57 -1.81
CA SER A 115 1.69 -10.60 -0.76
C SER A 115 2.00 -9.99 0.61
N LYS A 116 2.87 -8.99 0.69
CA LYS A 116 3.21 -8.36 1.98
C LYS A 116 2.01 -7.66 2.60
N ASN A 117 1.25 -6.88 1.82
CA ASN A 117 0.09 -6.16 2.33
C ASN A 117 -1.09 -7.08 2.62
N LEU A 118 -1.16 -8.25 1.95
CA LEU A 118 -2.15 -9.28 2.23
C LEU A 118 -2.12 -9.71 3.71
N PHE A 119 -0.96 -10.14 4.20
CA PHE A 119 -0.82 -10.57 5.59
C PHE A 119 -0.82 -9.39 6.57
N ARG A 120 -0.31 -8.23 6.17
CA ARG A 120 -0.26 -7.06 7.07
C ARG A 120 -1.65 -6.53 7.45
N ILE A 121 -2.59 -6.54 6.52
CA ILE A 121 -3.93 -5.96 6.77
C ILE A 121 -4.92 -7.06 7.11
N GLY A 122 -4.88 -8.20 6.40
CA GLY A 122 -5.82 -9.29 6.63
C GLY A 122 -5.65 -9.97 7.98
N MET A 123 -4.42 -10.09 8.51
CA MET A 123 -4.16 -10.80 9.77
C MET A 123 -4.01 -9.88 10.98
N PHE A 124 -3.98 -8.56 10.80
CA PHE A 124 -3.77 -7.64 11.93
C PHE A 124 -4.94 -7.66 12.91
N ASP A 125 -6.17 -7.51 12.41
CA ASP A 125 -7.35 -7.52 13.26
C ASP A 125 -7.58 -8.89 13.93
N PRO A 126 -7.52 -10.04 13.23
CA PRO A 126 -7.62 -11.35 13.87
C PRO A 126 -6.56 -11.56 14.98
N ILE A 127 -5.29 -11.27 14.70
CA ILE A 127 -4.22 -11.44 15.70
C ILE A 127 -4.43 -10.50 16.89
N LEU A 128 -4.89 -9.27 16.65
CA LEU A 128 -5.14 -8.31 17.72
C LEU A 128 -6.34 -8.73 18.59
N THR A 129 -7.41 -9.25 17.99
CA THR A 129 -8.58 -9.78 18.72
C THR A 129 -8.25 -11.01 19.55
N MET A 130 -7.31 -11.85 19.09
CA MET A 130 -6.81 -12.98 19.89
C MET A 130 -5.99 -12.54 21.11
N MET A 131 -5.32 -11.37 21.03
CA MET A 131 -4.47 -10.85 22.11
C MET A 131 -5.19 -9.89 23.07
N HIS A 132 -6.30 -9.31 22.64
CA HIS A 132 -7.07 -8.35 23.42
C HIS A 132 -8.54 -8.44 23.06
N ASP A 133 -9.36 -8.73 24.07
CA ASP A 133 -10.80 -8.67 23.92
C ASP A 133 -11.24 -7.25 23.56
N PRO A 134 -12.01 -7.07 22.47
CA PRO A 134 -12.54 -5.77 22.07
C PRO A 134 -13.41 -5.08 23.14
N SER A 135 -13.93 -5.84 24.10
CA SER A 135 -14.74 -5.35 25.21
C SER A 135 -13.94 -4.57 26.26
N GLN A 136 -12.60 -4.70 26.29
CA GLN A 136 -11.73 -4.06 27.28
C GLN A 136 -11.18 -2.68 26.82
N GLY A 137 -11.62 -2.18 25.67
CA GLY A 137 -11.25 -0.85 25.16
C GLY A 137 -10.15 -0.86 24.09
N LYS A 138 -9.36 0.22 24.00
CA LYS A 138 -8.30 0.35 22.99
C LYS A 138 -7.08 -0.50 23.38
N PRO A 139 -6.55 -1.36 22.48
CA PRO A 139 -5.42 -2.22 22.82
C PRO A 139 -4.17 -1.38 23.12
N PRO A 140 -3.41 -1.73 24.19
CA PRO A 140 -2.19 -1.03 24.55
C PRO A 140 -1.14 -1.11 23.44
N ALA A 141 -0.27 -0.11 23.36
CA ALA A 141 0.70 0.05 22.28
C ALA A 141 1.58 -1.20 22.05
N TRP A 142 2.00 -1.87 23.12
CA TRP A 142 2.83 -3.08 23.04
C TRP A 142 2.09 -4.26 22.40
N LYS A 143 0.78 -4.45 22.64
CA LYS A 143 -0.01 -5.51 21.99
C LYS A 143 -0.13 -5.24 20.48
N ARG A 144 -0.36 -3.98 20.11
CA ARG A 144 -0.39 -3.56 18.69
C ARG A 144 0.97 -3.77 18.02
N MET A 145 2.07 -3.59 18.76
CA MET A 145 3.42 -3.86 18.29
C MET A 145 3.64 -5.35 18.00
N VAL A 146 3.24 -6.21 18.93
CA VAL A 146 3.41 -7.66 18.79
C VAL A 146 2.54 -8.17 17.64
N ALA A 147 1.27 -7.76 17.57
CA ALA A 147 0.39 -8.09 16.45
C ALA A 147 0.96 -7.61 15.11
N GLY A 148 1.43 -6.35 15.05
CA GLY A 148 2.06 -5.80 13.85
C GLY A 148 3.37 -6.50 13.45
N SER A 149 4.16 -6.95 14.44
CA SER A 149 5.41 -7.67 14.21
C SER A 149 5.14 -9.09 13.71
N LEU A 150 4.17 -9.80 14.28
CA LEU A 150 3.73 -11.13 13.81
C LEU A 150 3.18 -11.05 12.38
N CYS A 151 2.32 -10.07 12.09
CA CYS A 151 1.85 -9.81 10.73
C CYS A 151 3.02 -9.51 9.77
N GLY A 152 4.01 -8.73 10.23
CA GLY A 152 5.21 -8.42 9.47
C GLY A 152 6.06 -9.66 9.18
N VAL A 153 6.21 -10.56 10.15
CA VAL A 153 6.91 -11.83 10.00
C VAL A 153 6.19 -12.74 9.01
N MET A 154 4.87 -12.92 9.15
CA MET A 154 4.07 -13.71 8.20
C MET A 154 4.15 -13.13 6.78
N GLY A 155 4.04 -11.80 6.66
CA GLY A 155 4.21 -11.10 5.41
C GLY A 155 5.60 -11.29 4.81
N ALA A 156 6.66 -11.21 5.62
CA ALA A 156 8.05 -11.43 5.19
C ALA A 156 8.31 -12.86 4.71
N VAL A 157 7.72 -13.87 5.36
CA VAL A 157 7.80 -15.27 4.92
C VAL A 157 7.09 -15.43 3.58
N SER A 158 5.88 -14.89 3.44
CA SER A 158 5.09 -15.02 2.21
C SER A 158 5.76 -14.36 1.00
N CYS A 159 6.43 -13.23 1.18
CA CYS A 159 7.00 -12.46 0.09
C CYS A 159 8.50 -12.74 -0.17
N ASN A 160 9.15 -13.55 0.68
CA ASN A 160 10.56 -13.93 0.53
C ASN A 160 10.94 -14.47 -0.87
N PRO A 161 10.18 -15.40 -1.51
CA PRO A 161 10.52 -15.88 -2.86
C PRO A 161 10.56 -14.75 -3.89
N PHE A 162 9.61 -13.82 -3.82
CA PHE A 162 9.55 -12.67 -4.73
C PHE A 162 10.66 -11.67 -4.43
N GLU A 163 11.02 -11.47 -3.16
CA GLU A 163 12.13 -10.61 -2.75
C GLU A 163 13.49 -11.13 -3.22
N LEU A 164 13.71 -12.43 -3.12
CA LEU A 164 14.92 -13.09 -3.62
C LEU A 164 15.07 -12.87 -5.13
N VAL A 165 14.01 -13.18 -5.90
CA VAL A 165 14.03 -13.03 -7.36
C VAL A 165 14.15 -11.57 -7.78
N LYS A 166 13.46 -10.65 -7.10
CA LYS A 166 13.59 -9.20 -7.33
C LYS A 166 15.05 -8.76 -7.17
N THR A 167 15.69 -9.15 -6.08
CA THR A 167 17.07 -8.74 -5.76
C THR A 167 18.05 -9.24 -6.83
N ARG A 168 17.92 -10.51 -7.24
CA ARG A 168 18.77 -11.12 -8.29
C ARG A 168 18.54 -10.52 -9.69
N LEU A 169 17.31 -10.13 -10.01
CA LEU A 169 17.02 -9.46 -11.28
C LEU A 169 17.50 -8.00 -11.29
N GLN A 170 17.45 -7.30 -10.16
CA GLN A 170 17.91 -5.92 -10.03
C GLN A 170 19.44 -5.79 -10.02
N SER A 171 20.15 -6.81 -9.50
CA SER A 171 21.61 -6.90 -9.56
C SER A 171 22.14 -7.27 -10.94
N SER A 172 21.32 -7.92 -11.77
CA SER A 172 21.71 -8.39 -13.11
C SER A 172 21.95 -7.23 -14.09
N SER A 173 23.14 -7.18 -14.68
CA SER A 173 23.56 -6.26 -15.74
C SER A 173 24.52 -6.96 -16.70
N LYS A 174 24.33 -6.73 -18.00
CA LYS A 174 25.21 -7.25 -19.07
C LYS A 174 26.40 -6.34 -19.37
N SER A 175 26.49 -5.18 -18.72
CA SER A 175 27.48 -4.13 -19.02
C SER A 175 28.60 -4.10 -17.97
N LYS A 176 29.66 -3.31 -18.22
CA LYS A 176 30.80 -3.08 -17.31
C LYS A 176 30.39 -2.59 -15.92
N ILE A 177 29.14 -2.15 -15.75
CA ILE A 177 28.52 -1.69 -14.49
C ILE A 177 27.89 -2.80 -13.63
N ALA A 178 28.05 -4.07 -14.01
CA ALA A 178 27.54 -5.23 -13.26
C ALA A 178 28.09 -5.30 -11.83
N VAL A 179 27.21 -5.45 -10.83
CA VAL A 179 27.59 -5.48 -9.41
C VAL A 179 27.06 -6.75 -8.74
N GLY A 180 27.88 -7.32 -7.87
CA GLY A 180 27.61 -8.63 -7.28
C GLY A 180 27.62 -9.77 -8.31
N HIS A 181 27.25 -10.98 -7.87
CA HIS A 181 27.21 -12.15 -8.75
C HIS A 181 26.05 -12.06 -9.75
N GLN A 182 26.35 -12.33 -11.02
CA GLN A 182 25.42 -12.17 -12.14
C GLN A 182 24.66 -13.46 -12.39
N HIS A 183 23.42 -13.52 -11.90
CA HIS A 183 22.53 -14.63 -12.26
C HIS A 183 21.84 -14.32 -13.59
N ASN A 184 22.18 -15.08 -14.64
CA ASN A 184 21.60 -14.92 -15.98
C ASN A 184 20.18 -15.50 -16.05
N TYR A 185 19.19 -14.75 -15.54
CA TYR A 185 17.78 -15.08 -15.70
C TYR A 185 17.14 -14.27 -16.83
N THR A 186 16.30 -14.91 -17.65
CA THR A 186 15.55 -14.22 -18.72
C THR A 186 14.32 -13.47 -18.21
N GLY A 187 13.82 -13.82 -17.02
CA GLY A 187 12.62 -13.22 -16.44
C GLY A 187 12.29 -13.80 -15.05
N THR A 188 11.21 -13.31 -14.46
CA THR A 188 10.77 -13.65 -13.10
C THR A 188 10.37 -15.11 -12.96
N TRP A 189 9.56 -15.62 -13.89
CA TRP A 189 9.13 -17.02 -13.89
C TRP A 189 10.30 -17.98 -14.13
N ASN A 190 11.19 -17.64 -15.08
CA ASN A 190 12.41 -18.42 -15.28
C ASN A 190 13.29 -18.45 -14.02
N ALA A 191 13.46 -17.30 -13.35
CA ALA A 191 14.21 -17.24 -12.10
C ALA A 191 13.59 -18.12 -11.00
N LEU A 192 12.26 -18.03 -10.80
CA LEU A 192 11.55 -18.87 -9.82
C LEU A 192 11.69 -20.37 -10.14
N THR A 193 11.42 -20.77 -11.39
CA THR A 193 11.50 -22.17 -11.81
C THR A 193 12.93 -22.71 -11.74
N THR A 194 13.93 -21.92 -12.13
CA THR A 194 15.34 -22.33 -12.07
C THR A 194 15.79 -22.53 -10.63
N ILE A 195 15.46 -21.58 -9.73
CA ILE A 195 15.80 -21.72 -8.30
C ILE A 195 15.09 -22.93 -7.70
N TYR A 196 13.82 -23.13 -8.03
CA TYR A 196 13.06 -24.29 -7.55
C TYR A 196 13.65 -25.61 -8.03
N LYS A 197 14.06 -25.71 -9.30
CA LYS A 197 14.69 -26.92 -9.85
C LYS A 197 16.08 -27.20 -9.28
N GLN A 198 16.87 -26.17 -9.00
CA GLN A 198 18.25 -26.33 -8.52
C GLN A 198 18.35 -26.53 -7.01
N ASP A 199 17.60 -25.74 -6.24
CA ASP A 199 17.75 -25.64 -4.78
C ASP A 199 16.46 -26.00 -4.01
N GLY A 200 15.39 -26.36 -4.72
CA GLY A 200 14.09 -26.67 -4.14
C GLY A 200 13.43 -25.50 -3.40
N LEU A 201 12.48 -25.82 -2.52
CA LEU A 201 11.80 -24.85 -1.67
C LEU A 201 12.76 -24.14 -0.71
N ARG A 202 13.79 -24.83 -0.24
CA ARG A 202 14.81 -24.24 0.64
C ARG A 202 15.54 -23.10 -0.05
N GLY A 203 15.78 -23.19 -1.37
CA GLY A 203 16.37 -22.12 -2.18
C GLY A 203 15.55 -20.83 -2.18
N LEU A 204 14.23 -20.94 -2.33
CA LEU A 204 13.29 -19.80 -2.37
C LEU A 204 13.13 -19.09 -1.01
N TYR A 205 13.30 -19.82 0.09
CA TYR A 205 13.20 -19.29 1.46
C TYR A 205 14.55 -18.90 2.08
N ARG A 206 15.64 -18.94 1.30
CA ARG A 206 16.94 -18.39 1.73
C ARG A 206 16.75 -16.95 2.16
N GLY A 207 17.38 -16.57 3.27
CA GLY A 207 17.34 -15.22 3.84
C GLY A 207 15.99 -14.79 4.43
N ALA A 208 15.01 -15.70 4.56
CA ALA A 208 13.74 -15.43 5.24
C ALA A 208 13.97 -14.92 6.68
N VAL A 209 14.95 -15.49 7.40
CA VAL A 209 15.32 -15.03 8.76
C VAL A 209 15.76 -13.56 8.78
N LEU A 210 16.54 -13.13 7.79
CA LEU A 210 16.94 -11.71 7.67
C LEU A 210 15.74 -10.82 7.31
N SER A 211 14.79 -11.32 6.51
CA SER A 211 13.55 -10.60 6.15
C SER A 211 12.61 -10.45 7.37
N MET A 212 12.47 -11.51 8.17
CA MET A 212 11.72 -11.49 9.43
C MET A 212 12.37 -10.53 10.43
N GLY A 213 13.69 -10.62 10.60
CA GLY A 213 14.45 -9.71 11.45
C GLY A 213 14.24 -8.26 11.05
N ARG A 214 14.36 -7.93 9.76
CA ARG A 214 14.08 -6.57 9.23
C ARG A 214 12.69 -6.08 9.67
N SER A 215 11.67 -6.94 9.59
CA SER A 215 10.28 -6.57 9.92
C SER A 215 10.10 -6.30 11.41
N VAL A 216 10.71 -7.12 12.27
CA VAL A 216 10.69 -6.92 13.73
C VAL A 216 11.43 -5.65 14.12
N PHE A 217 12.66 -5.46 13.61
CA PHE A 217 13.44 -4.25 13.90
C PHE A 217 12.75 -3.00 13.38
N GLY A 218 12.15 -3.03 12.19
CA GLY A 218 11.43 -1.88 11.64
C GLY A 218 10.23 -1.48 12.49
N SER A 219 9.35 -2.41 12.84
CA SER A 219 8.16 -2.13 13.65
C SER A 219 8.52 -1.77 15.09
N GLY A 220 9.45 -2.50 15.71
CA GLY A 220 9.85 -2.30 17.09
C GLY A 220 10.56 -0.96 17.31
N SER A 221 11.54 -0.62 16.47
CA SER A 221 12.27 0.65 16.56
C SER A 221 11.35 1.85 16.32
N ASN A 222 10.44 1.77 15.35
CA ASN A 222 9.51 2.85 15.06
C ASN A 222 8.58 3.13 16.25
N LEU A 223 8.00 2.09 16.86
CA LEU A 223 7.12 2.29 18.01
C LEU A 223 7.88 2.76 19.25
N ALA A 224 9.01 2.13 19.57
CA ALA A 224 9.82 2.52 20.72
C ALA A 224 10.26 3.99 20.61
N ALA A 225 10.79 4.40 19.46
CA ALA A 225 11.20 5.77 19.23
C ALA A 225 10.01 6.75 19.27
N TYR A 226 8.87 6.40 18.70
CA TYR A 226 7.68 7.24 18.73
C TYR A 226 7.15 7.44 20.17
N SER A 227 6.99 6.35 20.93
CA SER A 227 6.50 6.42 22.32
C SER A 227 7.45 7.20 23.22
N MET A 228 8.75 6.87 23.21
CA MET A 228 9.74 7.55 24.05
C MET A 228 9.82 9.05 23.75
N MET A 229 9.77 9.41 22.46
CA MET A 229 9.86 10.81 22.05
C MET A 229 8.58 11.59 22.36
N LYS A 230 7.41 10.97 22.20
CA LYS A 230 6.13 11.58 22.57
C LYS A 230 6.05 11.79 24.08
N ASP A 231 6.44 10.80 24.89
CA ASP A 231 6.46 10.89 26.35
C ASP A 231 7.41 12.00 26.83
N HIS A 232 8.61 12.09 26.25
CA HIS A 232 9.58 13.13 26.57
C HIS A 232 9.10 14.54 26.19
N LEU A 233 8.52 14.72 25.00
CA LEU A 233 8.01 16.03 24.53
C LEU A 233 6.79 16.52 25.33
N ILE A 234 5.93 15.60 25.78
CA ILE A 234 4.77 15.96 26.61
C ILE A 234 5.22 16.26 28.04
N THR A 235 6.07 15.41 28.63
CA THR A 235 6.44 15.49 30.06
C THR A 235 7.43 16.62 30.33
N GLU A 236 8.51 16.70 29.54
CA GLU A 236 9.61 17.64 29.81
C GLU A 236 9.42 18.99 29.11
N ARG A 237 8.87 18.98 27.88
CA ARG A 237 8.70 20.20 27.08
C ARG A 237 7.29 20.80 27.18
N LYS A 238 6.34 20.13 27.84
CA LYS A 238 4.93 20.54 28.00
C LYS A 238 4.25 20.89 26.67
N TRP A 239 4.58 20.18 25.59
CA TRP A 239 3.91 20.37 24.31
C TRP A 239 2.46 19.85 24.39
N LYS A 240 1.52 20.57 23.76
CA LYS A 240 0.14 20.12 23.63
C LYS A 240 0.07 18.94 22.65
N ASP A 241 -0.78 17.96 22.95
CA ASP A 241 -1.02 16.81 22.07
C ASP A 241 -1.79 17.25 20.82
N ASN A 242 -1.03 17.70 19.82
CA ASN A 242 -1.51 18.26 18.56
C ASN A 242 -0.96 17.43 17.39
N ALA A 243 -1.61 17.48 16.23
CA ALA A 243 -1.15 16.81 15.01
C ALA A 243 0.30 17.16 14.62
N TRP A 244 0.77 18.36 14.97
CA TRP A 244 2.16 18.78 14.76
C TRP A 244 3.16 17.97 15.60
N LEU A 245 2.85 17.71 16.88
CA LEU A 245 3.67 16.87 17.75
C LEU A 245 3.75 15.45 17.20
N ASP A 246 2.61 14.89 16.79
CA ASP A 246 2.55 13.57 16.18
C ASP A 246 3.35 13.47 14.87
N MET A 247 3.37 14.55 14.08
CA MET A 247 4.18 14.62 12.86
C MET A 247 5.68 14.63 13.17
N VAL A 248 6.13 15.45 14.13
CA VAL A 248 7.54 15.51 14.54
C VAL A 248 7.98 14.17 15.14
N CYS A 249 7.18 13.60 16.04
CA CYS A 249 7.43 12.28 16.62
C CYS A 249 7.47 11.19 15.55
N GLY A 250 6.55 11.22 14.59
CA GLY A 250 6.52 10.27 13.48
C GLY A 250 7.71 10.39 12.54
N MET A 251 8.17 11.61 12.26
CA MET A 251 9.35 11.83 11.41
C MET A 251 10.62 11.32 12.08
N ALA A 252 10.87 11.69 13.35
CA ALA A 252 12.07 11.24 14.03
C ALA A 252 12.03 9.74 14.35
N SER A 253 10.87 9.14 14.65
CA SER A 253 10.76 7.69 14.77
C SER A 253 11.04 6.96 13.45
N GLY A 254 10.61 7.54 12.32
CA GLY A 254 10.92 7.05 10.98
C GLY A 254 12.41 7.06 10.66
N VAL A 255 13.15 8.12 11.07
CA VAL A 255 14.61 8.20 10.91
C VAL A 255 15.31 7.13 11.75
N VAL A 256 14.94 6.98 13.03
CA VAL A 256 15.49 5.94 13.91
C VAL A 256 15.25 4.55 13.33
N SER A 257 14.03 4.30 12.84
CA SER A 257 13.69 3.03 12.19
C SER A 257 14.55 2.75 10.96
N CYS A 258 14.79 3.76 10.11
CA CYS A 258 15.68 3.62 8.96
C CYS A 258 17.12 3.27 9.38
N ILE A 259 17.65 3.89 10.45
CA ILE A 259 18.99 3.60 10.97
C ILE A 259 19.08 2.15 11.44
N CYS A 260 18.12 1.67 12.22
CA CYS A 260 18.10 0.30 12.73
C CYS A 260 17.91 -0.75 11.63
N MET A 261 17.13 -0.45 10.59
CA MET A 261 16.81 -1.40 9.52
C MET A 261 17.92 -1.54 8.47
N ASN A 262 18.74 -0.50 8.27
CA ASN A 262 19.68 -0.46 7.15
C ASN A 262 20.79 -1.54 7.21
N PRO A 263 21.39 -1.87 8.37
CA PRO A 263 22.37 -2.95 8.46
C PRO A 263 21.82 -4.31 8.05
N ILE A 264 20.57 -4.58 8.42
CA ILE A 264 19.87 -5.82 8.06
C ILE A 264 19.58 -5.81 6.55
N ASP A 265 19.21 -4.67 5.97
CA ASP A 265 18.99 -4.53 4.53
C ASP A 265 20.23 -4.79 3.68
N VAL A 266 21.37 -4.23 4.06
CA VAL A 266 22.62 -4.44 3.33
C VAL A 266 23.02 -5.90 3.40
N THR A 267 22.97 -6.49 4.60
CA THR A 267 23.28 -7.91 4.81
C THR A 267 22.36 -8.81 3.99
N ARG A 268 21.06 -8.53 4.03
CA ARG A 268 20.02 -9.26 3.31
C ARG A 268 20.22 -9.22 1.80
N THR A 269 20.48 -8.03 1.25
CA THR A 269 20.67 -7.83 -0.19
C THR A 269 21.88 -8.60 -0.69
N ARG A 270 22.98 -8.59 0.06
CA ARG A 270 24.19 -9.37 -0.21
C ARG A 270 23.95 -10.88 -0.08
N TYR A 271 23.25 -11.29 0.97
CA TYR A 271 22.90 -12.69 1.19
C TYR A 271 22.01 -13.26 0.07
N TYR A 272 21.09 -12.48 -0.49
CA TYR A 272 20.27 -12.90 -1.63
C TYR A 272 21.02 -13.01 -2.95
N ASN A 273 22.05 -12.18 -3.12
CA ASN A 273 22.82 -12.09 -4.34
C ASN A 273 24.04 -13.03 -4.37
N GLN A 274 24.34 -13.74 -3.28
CA GLN A 274 25.48 -14.65 -3.26
C GLN A 274 25.27 -15.86 -4.19
N PRO A 275 26.32 -16.36 -4.86
CA PRO A 275 26.31 -17.66 -5.51
C PRO A 275 26.15 -18.79 -4.49
N TYR A 276 25.43 -19.82 -4.91
CA TYR A 276 25.23 -21.04 -4.15
C TYR A 276 25.76 -22.21 -4.97
N GLU A 277 26.62 -23.01 -4.35
CA GLU A 277 27.11 -24.27 -4.92
C GLU A 277 26.63 -25.39 -4.00
N ASN A 278 25.98 -26.41 -4.57
CA ASN A 278 25.48 -27.59 -3.86
C ASN A 278 24.66 -27.25 -2.58
N GLY A 279 23.80 -26.24 -2.66
CA GLY A 279 22.93 -25.84 -1.56
C GLY A 279 23.61 -25.01 -0.45
N LYS A 280 24.92 -24.77 -0.50
CA LYS A 280 25.67 -23.94 0.45
C LYS A 280 26.08 -22.60 -0.18
N GLY A 281 25.94 -21.52 0.58
CA GLY A 281 26.40 -20.19 0.15
C GLY A 281 27.92 -20.15 0.14
N VAL A 282 28.52 -19.83 -1.01
CA VAL A 282 29.99 -19.81 -1.17
C VAL A 282 30.64 -18.74 -0.29
N LEU A 283 29.89 -17.66 -0.01
CA LEU A 283 30.40 -16.47 0.69
C LEU A 283 29.96 -16.42 2.16
N TYR A 284 28.70 -16.76 2.42
CA TYR A 284 28.09 -16.66 3.73
C TYR A 284 27.31 -17.93 4.05
N SER A 285 27.65 -18.59 5.17
CA SER A 285 26.91 -19.77 5.63
C SER A 285 25.56 -19.38 6.22
N ASN A 286 25.55 -18.34 7.05
CA ASN A 286 24.40 -17.85 7.80
C ASN A 286 24.26 -16.32 7.74
N GLY A 287 23.08 -15.80 8.05
CA GLY A 287 22.85 -14.36 8.12
C GLY A 287 23.77 -13.64 9.13
N PHE A 288 24.03 -14.26 10.29
CA PHE A 288 24.98 -13.74 11.28
C PHE A 288 26.44 -13.77 10.81
N ASP A 289 26.82 -14.82 10.06
CA ASP A 289 28.14 -14.90 9.43
C ASP A 289 28.32 -13.79 8.39
N ALA A 290 27.26 -13.46 7.64
CA ALA A 290 27.25 -12.32 6.74
C ALA A 290 27.48 -10.99 7.47
N ILE A 291 26.78 -10.73 8.57
CA ILE A 291 26.99 -9.51 9.38
C ILE A 291 28.44 -9.43 9.87
N LYS A 292 28.95 -10.50 10.47
CA LYS A 292 30.31 -10.55 11.03
C LYS A 292 31.38 -10.32 9.96
N LYS A 293 31.26 -10.97 8.81
CA LYS A 293 32.20 -10.83 7.69
C LYS A 293 32.13 -9.44 7.04
N ILE A 294 30.94 -8.86 6.91
CA ILE A 294 30.79 -7.49 6.39
C ILE A 294 31.45 -6.49 7.34
N ALA A 295 31.18 -6.60 8.64
CA ALA A 295 31.77 -5.72 9.65
C ALA A 295 33.30 -5.82 9.70
N LYS A 296 33.85 -7.05 9.67
CA LYS A 296 35.30 -7.29 9.74
C LYS A 296 36.03 -6.83 8.48
N ASN A 297 35.44 -7.02 7.30
CA ASN A 297 36.17 -6.86 6.04
C ASN A 297 35.94 -5.51 5.34
N GLU A 298 34.78 -4.87 5.55
CA GLU A 298 34.46 -3.56 4.93
C GLU A 298 34.25 -2.44 5.95
N GLY A 299 34.22 -2.78 7.24
CA GLY A 299 33.98 -1.82 8.31
C GLY A 299 32.49 -1.47 8.52
N PRO A 300 32.18 -0.76 9.61
CA PRO A 300 30.81 -0.44 9.99
C PRO A 300 30.10 0.53 9.02
N THR A 301 30.86 1.34 8.26
CA THR A 301 30.31 2.27 7.27
C THR A 301 29.68 1.54 6.06
N ALA A 302 30.05 0.27 5.82
CA ALA A 302 29.48 -0.53 4.75
C ALA A 302 27.98 -0.79 4.90
N PHE A 303 27.49 -0.89 6.15
CA PHE A 303 26.06 -1.08 6.45
C PHE A 303 25.20 0.14 6.11
N TYR A 304 25.82 1.31 5.94
CA TYR A 304 25.13 2.55 5.61
C TYR A 304 25.21 2.92 4.12
N LYS A 305 25.86 2.10 3.29
CA LYS A 305 25.90 2.29 1.83
C LYS A 305 24.48 2.21 1.25
N GLY A 306 24.09 3.24 0.51
CA GLY A 306 22.76 3.34 -0.10
C GLY A 306 21.66 3.86 0.84
N PHE A 307 21.99 4.37 2.04
CA PHE A 307 21.02 4.97 2.96
C PHE A 307 20.21 6.10 2.31
N ILE A 308 20.88 7.03 1.61
CA ILE A 308 20.23 8.15 0.90
C ILE A 308 19.24 7.61 -0.14
N THR A 309 19.64 6.64 -0.95
CA THR A 309 18.74 5.99 -1.91
C THR A 309 17.58 5.31 -1.21
N HIS A 310 17.80 4.70 -0.04
CA HIS A 310 16.74 4.07 0.73
C HIS A 310 15.72 5.08 1.25
N PHE A 311 16.17 6.24 1.71
CA PHE A 311 15.32 7.35 2.15
C PHE A 311 14.46 7.90 1.00
N PHE A 312 15.08 8.23 -0.14
CA PHE A 312 14.40 8.69 -1.36
C PHE A 312 13.46 7.66 -1.98
N ARG A 313 13.62 6.39 -1.61
CA ARG A 313 12.73 5.30 -2.01
C ARG A 313 11.56 5.18 -1.04
N ILE A 314 11.76 5.36 0.27
CA ILE A 314 10.69 5.23 1.28
C ILE A 314 9.69 6.38 1.20
N GLY A 315 10.17 7.63 1.19
CA GLY A 315 9.30 8.81 1.26
C GLY A 315 8.26 8.86 0.12
N PRO A 316 8.70 8.95 -1.15
CA PRO A 316 7.82 8.95 -2.31
C PRO A 316 6.92 7.73 -2.39
N HIS A 317 7.42 6.54 -2.01
CA HIS A 317 6.61 5.33 -2.00
C HIS A 317 5.40 5.44 -1.05
N PHE A 318 5.60 5.96 0.17
CA PHE A 318 4.48 6.18 1.09
C PHE A 318 3.50 7.23 0.57
N CYS A 319 3.99 8.38 0.09
CA CYS A 319 3.14 9.42 -0.47
C CYS A 319 2.28 8.90 -1.62
N LEU A 320 2.89 8.23 -2.59
CA LEU A 320 2.19 7.66 -3.74
C LEU A 320 1.19 6.58 -3.33
N THR A 321 1.57 5.71 -2.38
CA THR A 321 0.65 4.67 -1.87
C THR A 321 -0.61 5.28 -1.27
N PHE A 322 -0.49 6.34 -0.45
CA PHE A 322 -1.66 7.01 0.14
C PHE A 322 -2.50 7.75 -0.90
N VAL A 323 -1.87 8.39 -1.90
CA VAL A 323 -2.58 9.04 -3.01
C VAL A 323 -3.37 8.00 -3.82
N PHE A 324 -2.74 6.90 -4.25
CA PHE A 324 -3.42 5.84 -4.99
C PHE A 324 -4.51 5.17 -4.17
N LEU A 325 -4.28 4.94 -2.88
CA LEU A 325 -5.32 4.43 -1.98
C LEU A 325 -6.51 5.39 -1.91
N GLY A 326 -6.26 6.71 -1.83
CA GLY A 326 -7.31 7.73 -1.83
C GLY A 326 -8.09 7.83 -3.15
N ILE A 327 -7.42 7.61 -4.29
CA ILE A 327 -8.07 7.55 -5.61
C ILE A 327 -8.93 6.29 -5.72
N LEU A 328 -8.38 5.11 -5.39
CA LEU A 328 -9.12 3.85 -5.40
C LEU A 328 -10.34 3.92 -4.48
N ARG A 329 -10.19 4.50 -3.28
CA ARG A 329 -11.32 4.68 -2.34
C ARG A 329 -12.45 5.51 -2.91
N ARG A 330 -12.14 6.68 -3.47
CA ARG A 330 -13.15 7.53 -4.10
C ARG A 330 -13.82 6.81 -5.27
N GLY A 331 -13.03 6.21 -6.15
CA GLY A 331 -13.57 5.46 -7.30
C GLY A 331 -14.46 4.28 -6.89
N CYS A 332 -14.11 3.53 -5.85
CA CYS A 332 -14.98 2.48 -5.32
C CYS A 332 -16.26 3.05 -4.72
N THR A 333 -16.17 4.13 -3.92
CA THR A 333 -17.36 4.77 -3.35
C THR A 333 -18.31 5.29 -4.43
N ASP A 334 -17.78 5.91 -5.48
CA ASP A 334 -18.58 6.41 -6.61
C ASP A 334 -19.25 5.25 -7.37
N PHE A 335 -18.52 4.14 -7.59
CA PHE A 335 -19.05 2.94 -8.22
C PHE A 335 -20.14 2.27 -7.38
N TYR A 336 -19.97 2.17 -6.06
CA TYR A 336 -21.03 1.67 -5.16
C TYR A 336 -22.22 2.61 -5.12
N GLY A 337 -22.00 3.92 -5.10
CA GLY A 337 -23.09 4.89 -5.21
C GLY A 337 -23.91 4.68 -6.48
N TYR A 338 -23.26 4.42 -7.61
CA TYR A 338 -23.95 4.07 -8.86
C TYR A 338 -24.72 2.74 -8.77
N LEU A 339 -24.14 1.70 -8.19
CA LEU A 339 -24.81 0.40 -8.00
C LEU A 339 -26.02 0.50 -7.06
N ASP A 340 -25.86 1.16 -5.91
CA ASP A 340 -26.95 1.37 -4.95
C ASP A 340 -28.08 2.22 -5.57
N MET A 341 -27.73 3.22 -6.40
CA MET A 341 -28.73 3.99 -7.18
C MET A 341 -29.47 3.10 -8.18
N ARG A 342 -28.76 2.24 -8.92
CA ARG A 342 -29.36 1.30 -9.87
C ARG A 342 -30.29 0.30 -9.19
N ASP A 343 -29.87 -0.26 -8.06
CA ASP A 343 -30.67 -1.23 -7.30
C ASP A 343 -31.93 -0.56 -6.72
N SER A 344 -31.83 0.69 -6.24
CA SER A 344 -33.00 1.47 -5.84
C SER A 344 -33.92 1.80 -7.00
N PHE A 345 -33.38 2.23 -8.15
CA PHE A 345 -34.17 2.48 -9.36
C PHE A 345 -34.98 1.23 -9.74
N SER A 346 -34.34 0.05 -9.76
CA SER A 346 -35.00 -1.24 -10.04
C SER A 346 -36.02 -1.66 -8.98
N SER A 347 -36.00 -1.10 -7.77
CA SER A 347 -37.01 -1.39 -6.74
C SER A 347 -38.27 -0.53 -6.86
N PHE A 348 -38.15 0.61 -7.55
CA PHE A 348 -39.25 1.54 -7.79
C PHE A 348 -39.92 1.28 -9.14
N ASP A 349 -39.16 0.86 -10.15
CA ASP A 349 -39.62 0.34 -11.44
C ASP A 349 -40.28 -1.04 -11.21
N LYS A 350 -41.61 -1.06 -11.07
CA LYS A 350 -42.37 -2.27 -10.74
C LYS A 350 -42.69 -3.10 -11.96
N ASP A 351 -42.80 -2.46 -13.12
CA ASP A 351 -43.15 -3.11 -14.39
C ASP A 351 -41.90 -3.58 -15.18
N GLY A 352 -40.70 -3.12 -14.78
CA GLY A 352 -39.42 -3.53 -15.33
C GLY A 352 -39.12 -2.91 -16.69
N ASN A 353 -39.78 -1.80 -17.03
CA ASN A 353 -39.66 -1.15 -18.34
C ASN A 353 -38.40 -0.26 -18.46
N GLY A 354 -37.68 0.00 -17.35
CA GLY A 354 -36.47 0.82 -17.31
C GLY A 354 -36.69 2.34 -17.18
N VAL A 355 -37.92 2.79 -16.92
CA VAL A 355 -38.35 4.18 -16.73
C VAL A 355 -39.35 4.30 -15.58
N LEU A 356 -39.16 5.29 -14.71
CA LEU A 356 -40.13 5.58 -13.64
C LEU A 356 -41.20 6.52 -14.18
N ASP A 357 -42.42 6.03 -14.28
CA ASP A 357 -43.57 6.83 -14.69
C ASP A 357 -44.15 7.64 -13.51
N GLU A 358 -45.07 8.56 -13.82
CA GLU A 358 -45.66 9.45 -12.81
C GLU A 358 -46.39 8.68 -11.69
N VAL A 359 -46.94 7.50 -11.99
CA VAL A 359 -47.68 6.66 -11.04
C VAL A 359 -46.71 5.96 -10.08
N GLU A 360 -45.63 5.39 -10.60
CA GLU A 360 -44.58 4.76 -9.81
C GLU A 360 -43.81 5.77 -8.96
N LEU A 361 -43.55 6.97 -9.50
CA LEU A 361 -42.92 8.06 -8.76
C LEU A 361 -43.78 8.51 -7.57
N ARG A 362 -45.10 8.65 -7.78
CA ARG A 362 -46.04 8.97 -6.69
C ARG A 362 -46.10 7.86 -5.65
N ASP A 363 -46.19 6.60 -6.05
CA ASP A 363 -46.18 5.46 -5.11
C ASP A 363 -44.86 5.37 -4.31
N ALA A 364 -43.72 5.68 -4.95
CA ALA A 364 -42.44 5.81 -4.29
C ALA A 364 -42.44 6.92 -3.22
N LEU A 365 -43.01 8.09 -3.54
CA LEU A 365 -43.15 9.21 -2.60
C LEU A 365 -44.11 8.89 -1.45
N HIS A 366 -45.20 8.17 -1.70
CA HIS A 366 -46.13 7.71 -0.66
C HIS A 366 -45.48 6.79 0.37
N LYS A 367 -44.53 5.94 -0.05
CA LYS A 367 -43.76 5.07 0.85
C LYS A 367 -42.72 5.80 1.69
N VAL A 368 -42.27 6.95 1.20
CA VAL A 368 -41.14 7.71 1.73
C VAL A 368 -41.60 8.78 2.71
N VAL A 369 -42.70 9.46 2.40
CA VAL A 369 -43.30 10.45 3.29
C VAL A 369 -44.12 9.65 4.32
N GLU A 370 -43.91 9.89 5.62
CA GLU A 370 -44.79 9.31 6.64
C GLU A 370 -46.08 10.13 6.70
N SER A 371 -47.24 9.46 6.72
CA SER A 371 -48.55 10.10 6.87
C SER A 371 -48.69 10.74 8.26
N ARG A 372 -48.14 11.94 8.44
CA ARG A 372 -48.38 12.76 9.63
C ARG A 372 -49.71 13.49 9.49
N GLY A 373 -50.83 12.76 9.49
CA GLY A 373 -52.19 13.21 9.86
C GLY A 373 -52.67 14.62 9.43
N GLU A 374 -52.07 15.28 8.45
CA GLU A 374 -52.42 16.62 7.99
C GLU A 374 -53.19 16.48 6.68
N GLY A 375 -54.41 17.03 6.63
CA GLY A 375 -55.35 16.92 5.50
C GLY A 375 -54.92 17.56 4.17
N GLY A 376 -53.63 17.85 3.98
CA GLY A 376 -53.02 18.33 2.73
C GLY A 376 -51.94 17.40 2.18
N TYR A 377 -51.90 16.16 2.66
CA TYR A 377 -50.85 15.19 2.35
C TYR A 377 -50.78 14.80 0.86
N GLU A 378 -51.93 14.52 0.24
CA GLU A 378 -52.05 14.18 -1.19
C GLU A 378 -51.61 15.33 -2.10
N ALA A 379 -52.15 16.54 -1.85
CA ALA A 379 -51.81 17.74 -2.63
C ALA A 379 -50.30 18.08 -2.56
N MET A 380 -49.64 17.70 -1.48
CA MET A 380 -48.22 17.88 -1.28
C MET A 380 -47.38 16.85 -2.05
N ILE A 381 -47.83 15.60 -2.12
CA ILE A 381 -47.19 14.56 -2.92
C ILE A 381 -47.29 14.93 -4.40
N ASP A 382 -48.46 15.37 -4.86
CA ASP A 382 -48.66 15.84 -6.24
C ASP A 382 -47.75 17.03 -6.57
N LEU A 383 -47.61 17.99 -5.66
CA LEU A 383 -46.74 19.15 -5.88
C LEU A 383 -45.26 18.74 -5.96
N TYR A 384 -44.83 17.76 -5.17
CA TYR A 384 -43.45 17.26 -5.22
C TYR A 384 -43.19 16.41 -6.45
N ALA A 385 -44.08 15.48 -6.80
CA ALA A 385 -43.96 14.66 -8.00
C ALA A 385 -43.84 15.55 -9.26
N ASN A 386 -44.71 16.55 -9.40
CA ASN A 386 -44.67 17.49 -10.52
C ASN A 386 -43.39 18.34 -10.56
N ARG A 387 -42.88 18.77 -9.39
CA ARG A 387 -41.63 19.54 -9.32
C ARG A 387 -40.42 18.68 -9.70
N ILE A 388 -40.40 17.42 -9.26
CA ILE A 388 -39.34 16.46 -9.56
C ILE A 388 -39.33 16.16 -11.06
N LEU A 389 -40.48 15.80 -11.64
CA LEU A 389 -40.60 15.57 -13.08
C LEU A 389 -40.10 16.78 -13.86
N ARG A 390 -40.59 17.99 -13.56
CA ARG A 390 -40.21 19.21 -14.29
C ARG A 390 -38.71 19.56 -14.25
N GLN A 391 -37.97 19.12 -13.24
CA GLN A 391 -36.55 19.47 -13.08
C GLN A 391 -35.57 18.33 -13.35
N ALA A 392 -36.01 17.08 -13.23
CA ALA A 392 -35.19 15.90 -13.42
C ALA A 392 -35.36 15.25 -14.80
N ASP A 393 -36.54 15.40 -15.41
CA ASP A 393 -36.84 14.96 -16.78
C ASP A 393 -36.17 15.93 -17.77
N GLU A 394 -35.09 15.49 -18.41
CA GLU A 394 -34.33 16.31 -19.37
C GLU A 394 -34.94 16.21 -20.78
N ASP A 395 -35.55 15.07 -21.15
CA ASP A 395 -36.10 14.82 -22.48
C ASP A 395 -37.60 15.12 -22.62
N HIS A 396 -38.24 15.53 -21.52
CA HIS A 396 -39.62 15.97 -21.41
C HIS A 396 -40.64 14.88 -21.79
N ASP A 397 -40.30 13.61 -21.53
CA ASP A 397 -41.16 12.47 -21.83
C ASP A 397 -42.16 12.11 -20.71
N HIS A 398 -42.16 12.89 -19.62
CA HIS A 398 -42.95 12.67 -18.41
C HIS A 398 -42.61 11.38 -17.65
N ALA A 399 -41.45 10.79 -17.93
CA ALA A 399 -40.87 9.67 -17.20
C ALA A 399 -39.45 10.02 -16.73
N ILE A 400 -38.89 9.18 -15.85
CA ILE A 400 -37.51 9.35 -15.37
C ILE A 400 -36.72 8.11 -15.73
N SER A 401 -35.77 8.27 -16.65
CA SER A 401 -34.87 7.19 -17.03
C SER A 401 -33.79 6.94 -15.96
N SER A 402 -33.13 5.79 -16.05
CA SER A 402 -31.98 5.47 -15.19
C SER A 402 -30.83 6.50 -15.23
N LYS A 403 -30.75 7.32 -16.28
CA LYS A 403 -29.75 8.38 -16.43
C LYS A 403 -30.13 9.67 -15.72
N GLU A 404 -31.42 9.93 -15.57
CA GLU A 404 -31.99 11.12 -14.92
C GLU A 404 -32.24 10.89 -13.42
N TYR A 405 -32.23 9.63 -13.00
CA TYR A 405 -32.36 9.24 -11.60
C TYR A 405 -31.44 9.99 -10.61
N PRO A 406 -30.16 10.29 -10.92
CA PRO A 406 -29.32 11.11 -10.05
C PRO A 406 -29.82 12.57 -9.90
N ALA A 407 -30.39 13.15 -10.96
CA ALA A 407 -30.97 14.50 -10.92
C ALA A 407 -32.25 14.52 -10.08
N MET A 408 -33.10 13.50 -10.23
CA MET A 408 -34.28 13.26 -9.41
C MET A 408 -33.92 13.21 -7.92
N ILE A 409 -32.92 12.42 -7.53
CA ILE A 409 -32.45 12.31 -6.14
C ILE A 409 -31.96 13.64 -5.59
N LYS A 410 -31.22 14.41 -6.40
CA LYS A 410 -30.69 15.72 -6.00
C LYS A 410 -31.82 16.69 -5.68
N GLU A 411 -32.87 16.70 -6.50
CA GLU A 411 -34.02 17.58 -6.29
C GLU A 411 -34.89 17.14 -5.11
N VAL A 412 -35.11 15.83 -4.95
CA VAL A 412 -35.78 15.27 -3.76
C VAL A 412 -35.04 15.69 -2.47
N THR A 413 -33.71 15.68 -2.49
CA THR A 413 -32.89 16.14 -1.35
C THR A 413 -33.02 17.65 -1.12
N ALA A 414 -33.06 18.46 -2.18
CA ALA A 414 -33.24 19.90 -2.10
C ALA A 414 -34.61 20.26 -1.49
N ILE A 415 -35.68 19.62 -1.94
CA ILE A 415 -37.05 19.80 -1.42
C ILE A 415 -37.10 19.51 0.09
N VAL A 416 -36.47 18.42 0.56
CA VAL A 416 -36.44 18.09 1.99
C VAL A 416 -35.57 19.06 2.79
N GLY A 417 -34.47 19.55 2.22
CA GLY A 417 -33.63 20.60 2.81
C GLY A 417 -34.36 21.93 3.00
N GLU A 418 -35.10 22.39 1.98
CA GLU A 418 -35.96 23.58 2.03
C GLU A 418 -37.03 23.48 3.10
N ARG A 419 -37.57 22.28 3.32
CA ARG A 419 -38.62 22.04 4.34
C ARG A 419 -38.10 22.16 5.76
N ARG A 420 -36.86 21.75 6.02
CA ARG A 420 -36.24 21.88 7.34
C ARG A 420 -35.88 23.32 7.70
N THR A 421 -35.61 24.16 6.71
CA THR A 421 -35.27 25.59 6.91
C THR A 421 -36.50 26.48 7.07
N LYS A 422 -37.69 26.01 6.63
CA LYS A 422 -38.98 26.68 6.84
C LYS A 422 -39.69 26.29 8.16
N ARG A 423 -39.07 25.46 8.99
CA ARG A 423 -39.42 25.23 10.40
C ARG A 423 -38.47 26.00 11.29
#